data_AF-A0AAV1UI96-F1
#
_entry.id   AF-A0AAV1UI96-F1
#
_cell.length_a   1.000
_cell.length_b   1.000
_cell.length_c   1.000
_cell.angle_alpha   90.00
_cell.angle_beta   90.00
_cell.angle_gamma   90.00
#
_symmetry.space_group_name_H-M   'P 1'
#
loop_
_entity.id
_entity.type
_entity.pdbx_description
1 polymer ?
#
loop_
_entity_poly.entity_id
_entity_poly.type
_entity_poly.pdbx_seq_one_letter_code
_entity_poly.pdbx_strand_id
1 'polypeptide(L)'
;MAAANEEGPELVIREDNQSCIKMTKNPVNHGRAKHIDIKYHHIRDEVKRGEVKLKYCETTLMLADIMTKGLHGPRHKDMTAALCIRACSD
;
A
#
# COMPACT_ATOMS: atom_id res chain seq x y z
N MET A 1 0.85 23.93 -29.53
CA MET A 1 0.79 22.45 -29.57
C MET A 1 1.90 21.90 -28.69
N ALA A 2 1.54 21.32 -27.56
CA ALA A 2 2.32 20.31 -26.85
C ALA A 2 1.30 19.60 -25.96
N ALA A 3 0.78 18.46 -26.44
CA ALA A 3 -0.07 17.60 -25.64
C ALA A 3 0.80 17.06 -24.51
N ALA A 4 0.53 17.48 -23.28
CA ALA A 4 1.09 16.87 -22.10
C ALA A 4 0.59 15.42 -22.10
N ASN A 5 1.50 14.47 -22.25
CA ASN A 5 1.19 13.05 -22.25
C ASN A 5 0.56 12.73 -20.87
N GLU A 6 -0.73 12.36 -20.85
CA GLU A 6 -1.45 11.95 -19.64
C GLU A 6 -1.08 10.50 -19.28
N GLU A 7 0.21 10.23 -19.10
CA GLU A 7 0.65 8.94 -18.59
C GLU A 7 0.59 8.99 -17.06
N GLY A 8 -0.43 8.32 -16.52
CA GLY A 8 -0.51 8.08 -15.10
C GLY A 8 0.75 7.36 -14.59
N PRO A 9 1.08 7.49 -13.30
CA PRO A 9 2.25 6.86 -12.69
C PRO A 9 2.33 5.37 -13.04
N GLU A 10 3.50 4.92 -13.47
CA GLU A 10 3.77 3.55 -13.92
C GLU A 10 3.53 2.51 -12.81
N LEU A 11 3.75 2.89 -11.54
CA LEU A 11 3.54 2.01 -10.38
C LEU A 11 2.42 2.49 -9.45
N VAL A 12 1.38 1.66 -9.30
CA VAL A 12 0.31 1.86 -8.30
C VAL A 12 0.50 0.93 -7.12
N ILE A 13 0.78 1.50 -5.94
CA ILE A 13 0.89 0.75 -4.69
C ILE A 13 -0.44 0.86 -3.93
N ARG A 14 -0.94 -0.28 -3.44
CA ARG A 14 -2.14 -0.34 -2.60
C ARG A 14 -1.76 -0.18 -1.14
N GLU A 15 -2.49 0.67 -0.43
CA GLU A 15 -2.31 0.87 1.01
C GLU A 15 -3.67 0.92 1.71
N ASP A 16 -3.79 0.30 2.87
CA ASP A 16 -4.96 0.36 3.74
C ASP A 16 -4.85 1.45 4.82
N ASN A 17 -3.63 1.88 5.18
CA ASN A 17 -3.47 2.94 6.15
C ASN A 17 -3.64 4.33 5.51
N GLN A 18 -4.83 4.90 5.67
CA GLN A 18 -5.14 6.24 5.16
C GLN A 18 -4.23 7.34 5.73
N SER A 19 -3.69 7.17 6.94
CA SER A 19 -2.75 8.13 7.52
C SER A 19 -1.43 8.12 6.75
N CYS A 20 -0.93 6.94 6.34
CA CYS A 20 0.23 6.82 5.46
C CYS A 20 0.00 7.56 4.13
N ILE A 21 -1.16 7.32 3.50
CA ILE A 21 -1.52 7.94 2.22
C ILE A 21 -1.63 9.48 2.35
N LYS A 22 -2.17 9.97 3.46
CA LYS A 22 -2.28 11.42 3.71
C LYS A 22 -0.90 12.03 3.95
N MET A 23 0.00 11.31 4.63
CA MET A 23 1.33 11.79 4.96
C MET A 23 2.24 11.96 3.73
N THR A 24 2.01 11.20 2.65
CA THR A 24 2.72 11.44 1.38
C THR A 24 2.23 12.68 0.64
N LYS A 25 1.00 13.14 0.88
CA LYS A 25 0.42 14.34 0.24
C LYS A 25 0.64 15.60 1.07
N ASN A 26 0.37 15.53 2.37
CA ASN A 26 0.43 16.64 3.32
C ASN A 26 1.30 16.25 4.52
N PRO A 27 2.57 16.68 4.56
CA PRO A 27 3.48 16.35 5.64
C PRO A 27 3.17 17.20 6.89
N VAL A 28 2.12 16.82 7.64
CA VAL A 28 1.92 17.36 8.99
C VAL A 28 2.82 16.57 9.93
N ASN A 29 3.97 17.17 10.25
CA ASN A 29 5.03 16.57 11.05
C ASN A 29 4.63 16.57 12.54
N HIS A 30 3.99 15.52 13.02
CA HIS A 30 3.89 15.27 14.47
C HIS A 30 5.11 14.45 14.87
N GLY A 31 6.12 15.12 15.45
CA GLY A 31 7.49 14.61 15.68
C GLY A 31 7.63 13.41 16.62
N ARG A 32 7.07 12.25 16.26
CA ARG A 32 7.19 10.99 17.01
C ARG A 32 7.29 9.80 16.06
N ALA A 33 8.44 9.64 15.38
CA ALA A 33 9.07 8.34 15.02
C ALA A 33 10.12 8.48 13.89
N LYS A 34 11.41 8.46 14.24
CA LYS A 34 12.51 8.56 13.25
C LYS A 34 12.50 7.45 12.18
N HIS A 35 12.11 6.23 12.55
CA HIS A 35 12.05 5.07 11.64
C HIS A 35 10.91 5.16 10.62
N ILE A 36 9.88 5.94 10.95
CA ILE A 36 8.79 6.30 10.06
C ILE A 36 9.34 7.35 9.09
N ASP A 37 9.89 8.46 9.59
CA ASP A 37 10.36 9.60 8.77
C ASP A 37 11.19 9.19 7.54
N ILE A 38 12.20 8.32 7.72
CA ILE A 38 13.08 7.90 6.61
C ILE A 38 12.30 7.19 5.49
N LYS A 39 11.41 6.25 5.82
CA LYS A 39 10.64 5.49 4.83
C LYS A 39 9.60 6.37 4.14
N TYR A 40 8.97 7.30 4.86
CA TYR A 40 8.01 8.22 4.28
C TYR A 40 8.66 9.26 3.38
N HIS A 41 9.86 9.75 3.71
CA HIS A 41 10.59 10.66 2.84
C HIS A 41 10.83 10.03 1.47
N HIS A 42 11.30 8.78 1.43
CA HIS A 42 11.50 8.08 0.18
C HIS A 42 10.20 7.95 -0.63
N ILE A 43 9.16 7.32 -0.07
CA ILE A 43 7.88 7.10 -0.78
C ILE A 43 7.25 8.43 -1.24
N ARG A 44 7.34 9.47 -0.43
CA ARG A 44 6.85 10.81 -0.79
C ARG A 44 7.60 11.36 -2.01
N ASP A 45 8.91 11.22 -2.04
CA ASP A 45 9.72 11.73 -3.13
C ASP A 45 9.42 10.95 -4.42
N GLU A 46 9.20 9.63 -4.36
CA GLU A 46 8.70 8.82 -5.49
C GLU A 46 7.32 9.29 -5.99
N VAL A 47 6.40 9.57 -5.08
CA VAL A 47 5.04 10.07 -5.41
C VAL A 47 5.12 11.47 -6.03
N LYS A 48 6.01 12.33 -5.54
CA LYS A 48 6.24 13.67 -6.09
C LYS A 48 6.86 13.65 -7.47
N ARG A 49 7.76 12.69 -7.75
CA ARG A 49 8.33 12.48 -9.09
C ARG A 49 7.33 11.89 -10.07
N GLY A 50 6.17 11.44 -9.59
CA GLY A 50 5.13 10.84 -10.43
C GLY A 50 5.45 9.40 -10.84
N GLU A 51 6.43 8.77 -10.20
CA GLU A 51 6.81 7.38 -10.45
C GLU A 51 5.85 6.42 -9.73
N VAL A 52 5.31 6.83 -8.58
CA VAL A 52 4.44 6.02 -7.72
C VAL A 52 3.11 6.72 -7.41
N LYS A 53 2.03 5.95 -7.38
CA LYS A 53 0.72 6.39 -6.85
C LYS A 53 0.20 5.46 -5.78
N LEU A 54 -0.04 6.03 -4.61
CA LEU A 54 -0.73 5.34 -3.53
C LEU A 54 -2.25 5.37 -3.77
N LYS A 55 -2.87 4.19 -3.76
CA LYS A 55 -4.33 4.04 -3.84
C LYS A 55 -4.83 3.27 -2.63
N TYR A 56 -5.87 3.80 -2.00
CA TYR A 56 -6.50 3.13 -0.88
C TYR A 56 -7.03 1.75 -1.28
N CYS A 57 -6.82 0.78 -0.39
CA CYS A 57 -7.42 -0.54 -0.42
C CYS A 57 -8.00 -0.82 0.96
N GLU A 58 -9.20 -1.36 1.04
CA GLU A 58 -9.73 -1.78 2.34
C GLU A 58 -8.86 -2.90 2.91
N THR A 59 -8.64 -2.89 4.23
CA THR A 59 -7.92 -3.95 4.95
C THR A 59 -8.52 -5.32 4.65
N THR A 60 -9.86 -5.38 4.47
CA THR A 60 -10.61 -6.59 4.07
C THR A 60 -10.11 -7.21 2.77
N LEU A 61 -9.52 -6.42 1.88
CA LEU A 61 -9.05 -6.83 0.56
C LEU A 61 -7.51 -6.79 0.42
N MET A 62 -6.79 -6.40 1.47
CA MET A 62 -5.33 -6.26 1.44
C MET A 62 -4.66 -7.64 1.49
N LEU A 63 -4.39 -8.25 0.33
CA LEU A 63 -3.78 -9.58 0.24
C LEU A 63 -2.41 -9.69 0.92
N ALA A 64 -1.66 -8.58 1.03
CA ALA A 64 -0.35 -8.57 1.71
C ALA A 64 -0.45 -8.87 3.21
N ASP A 65 -1.63 -8.76 3.81
CA ASP A 65 -1.83 -9.03 5.24
C ASP A 65 -1.51 -10.48 5.60
N ILE A 66 -1.79 -11.44 4.72
CA ILE A 66 -1.47 -12.85 4.99
C ILE A 66 0.04 -13.10 5.07
N MET A 67 0.84 -12.27 4.41
CA MET A 67 2.31 -12.40 4.38
C MET A 67 2.98 -11.68 5.54
N THR A 68 2.28 -10.76 6.21
CA THR A 68 2.86 -9.85 7.21
C THR A 68 2.25 -10.02 8.61
N LYS A 69 1.09 -10.67 8.72
CA LYS A 69 0.33 -10.81 9.98
C LYS A 69 -0.06 -12.27 10.21
N GLY A 70 -0.10 -12.68 11.48
CA GLY A 70 -0.76 -13.92 11.90
C GLY A 70 -2.27 -13.74 11.93
N LEU A 71 -2.95 -14.01 10.81
CA LEU A 71 -4.39 -13.83 10.68
C LEU A 71 -5.18 -14.93 11.42
N HIS A 72 -6.32 -14.58 11.99
CA HIS A 72 -7.23 -15.55 12.60
C HIS A 72 -7.81 -16.52 11.56
N GLY A 73 -8.16 -17.74 11.98
CA GLY A 73 -8.52 -18.85 11.09
C GLY A 73 -9.49 -18.51 9.94
N PRO A 74 -10.66 -17.89 10.20
CA PRO A 74 -11.58 -17.48 9.14
C PRO A 74 -10.94 -16.55 8.09
N ARG A 75 -10.24 -15.52 8.55
CA ARG A 75 -9.60 -14.53 7.69
C ARG A 75 -8.43 -15.09 6.90
N HIS A 76 -7.66 -15.96 7.53
CA HIS A 76 -6.59 -16.69 6.85
C HIS A 76 -7.16 -17.55 5.72
N LYS A 77 -8.28 -18.25 5.94
CA LYS A 77 -8.96 -19.04 4.89
C LYS A 77 -9.42 -18.17 3.73
N ASP A 78 -10.09 -17.05 4.01
CA ASP A 78 -10.54 -16.11 2.99
C ASP A 78 -9.36 -15.62 2.13
N MET A 79 -8.25 -15.26 2.78
CA MET A 79 -7.03 -14.78 2.11
C MET A 79 -6.32 -15.87 1.31
N THR A 80 -6.23 -17.10 1.83
CA THR A 80 -5.66 -18.23 1.07
C THR A 80 -6.48 -18.55 -0.18
N ALA A 81 -7.82 -18.50 -0.07
CA ALA A 81 -8.71 -18.69 -1.20
C ALA A 81 -8.53 -17.58 -2.26
N ALA A 82 -8.40 -16.33 -1.82
CA ALA A 82 -8.14 -15.19 -2.69
C ALA A 82 -6.78 -15.26 -3.41
N LEU A 83 -5.78 -15.93 -2.82
CA LEU A 83 -4.50 -16.24 -3.46
C LEU A 83 -4.51 -17.54 -4.29
N CYS A 84 -5.67 -18.20 -4.41
CA CYS A 84 -5.81 -19.51 -5.04
C CYS A 84 -4.93 -20.61 -4.38
N ILE A 85 -4.51 -20.42 -3.13
CA ILE A 85 -3.77 -21.41 -2.36
C ILE A 85 -4.81 -22.38 -1.79
N ARG A 86 -4.91 -23.56 -2.40
CA ARG A 86 -5.75 -24.65 -1.89
C ARG A 86 -4.88 -25.57 -1.05
N ALA A 87 -5.38 -25.97 0.11
CA ALA A 87 -4.79 -27.12 0.80
C ALA A 87 -4.88 -28.33 -0.15
N CYS A 88 -3.76 -29.02 -0.34
CA CYS A 88 -3.77 -30.32 -0.98
C CYS A 88 -4.52 -31.26 -0.03
N SER A 89 -5.74 -31.64 -0.40
CA SER A 89 -6.43 -32.72 0.29
C SER A 89 -5.81 -34.03 -0.21
N ASP A 90 -5.14 -34.76 0.68
CA ASP A 90 -4.73 -36.16 0.46
C ASP A 90 -5.95 -37.07 0.29
#